data_AF-A0A382RTA7-F1
#
_entry.id   AF-A0A382RTA7-F1
#
_cell.length_a   1.000
_cell.length_b   1.000
_cell.length_c   1.000
_cell.angle_alpha   90.00
_cell.angle_beta   90.00
_cell.angle_gamma   90.00
#
_symmetry.space_group_name_H-M   'P 1'
#
loop_
_entity.id
_entity.type
_entity.pdbx_description
1 polymer ?
#
loop_
_entity_poly.entity_id
_entity_poly.type
_entity_poly.pdbx_seq_one_letter_code
_entity_poly.pdbx_strand_id
1 'polypeptide(L)'
;MNLELILLIVALCLVSLVIGSTLTVKLLPNFLKSVFRDTAKETLNEVTKEVTDSKDEYEEDITKKLKDLDNSLIEAKTVWATNTSDITKGFDQLSKSYIAWEESLSNPGEQGALAEEALEVMLETAGLVKGINFDTQITENTEEGRLRPDFYVYTPDDG
;
A
#
# COMPACT_ATOMS: atom_id res chain seq x y z
N MET A 1 -101.43 -6.32 13.95
CA MET A 1 -100.13 -5.65 14.16
C MET A 1 -100.41 -4.17 14.06
N ASN A 2 -100.31 -3.44 15.18
CA ASN A 2 -100.81 -2.07 15.26
C ASN A 2 -99.97 -1.14 14.37
N LEU A 3 -100.64 -0.29 13.59
CA LEU A 3 -100.02 0.66 12.65
C LEU A 3 -98.92 1.50 13.31
N GLU A 4 -99.06 1.80 14.61
CA GLU A 4 -98.07 2.52 15.40
C GLU A 4 -96.75 1.78 15.61
N LEU A 5 -96.78 0.44 15.73
CA LEU A 5 -95.56 -0.36 15.90
C LEU A 5 -94.71 -0.34 14.63
N ILE A 6 -95.34 -0.38 13.46
CA ILE A 6 -94.67 -0.31 12.16
C ILE A 6 -94.03 1.07 11.98
N LEU A 7 -94.74 2.13 12.36
CA LEU A 7 -94.27 3.51 12.23
C LEU A 7 -93.05 3.77 13.14
N LEU A 8 -93.04 3.22 14.36
CA LEU A 8 -91.88 3.28 15.27
C LEU A 8 -90.67 2.54 14.71
N ILE A 9 -90.83 1.33 14.16
CA ILE A 9 -89.71 0.56 13.59
C ILE A 9 -89.10 1.30 12.40
N VAL A 10 -89.92 1.83 11.50
CA VAL A 10 -89.44 2.60 10.34
C VAL A 10 -88.71 3.87 10.78
N ALA A 11 -89.24 4.60 11.78
CA ALA A 11 -88.57 5.79 12.33
C ALA A 11 -87.22 5.44 12.96
N LEU A 12 -87.13 4.33 13.70
CA LEU A 12 -85.89 3.88 14.34
C LEU A 12 -84.84 3.44 13.32
N CYS A 13 -85.26 2.78 12.23
CA CYS A 13 -84.39 2.47 11.09
C CYS A 13 -83.86 3.74 10.41
N LEU A 14 -84.71 4.73 10.14
CA LEU A 14 -84.28 6.00 9.54
C LEU A 14 -83.30 6.77 10.44
N VAL A 15 -83.57 6.81 11.74
CA VAL A 15 -82.68 7.43 12.73
C VAL A 15 -81.34 6.70 12.80
N SER A 16 -81.33 5.37 12.81
CA SER A 16 -80.08 4.59 12.81
C SER A 16 -79.24 4.80 11.54
N LEU A 17 -79.89 5.01 10.39
CA LEU A 17 -79.22 5.27 9.11
C LEU A 17 -78.63 6.68 9.04
N VAL A 18 -79.33 7.68 9.59
CA VAL A 18 -78.83 9.05 9.70
C VAL A 18 -77.69 9.15 10.74
N ILE A 19 -77.83 8.49 11.89
CA ILE A 19 -76.76 8.46 12.90
C ILE A 19 -75.55 7.67 12.38
N GLY A 20 -75.77 6.54 11.71
CA GLY A 20 -74.72 5.74 11.11
C GLY A 20 -73.95 6.50 10.03
N SER A 21 -74.64 7.18 9.12
CA SER A 21 -74.01 7.99 8.07
C SER A 21 -73.27 9.22 8.62
N THR A 22 -73.81 9.89 9.63
CA THR A 22 -73.12 11.03 10.26
C THR A 22 -71.90 10.58 11.08
N LEU A 23 -71.96 9.43 11.72
CA LEU A 23 -70.83 8.87 12.47
C LEU A 23 -69.72 8.40 11.52
N THR A 24 -70.04 7.73 10.42
CA THR A 24 -69.03 7.31 9.44
C THR A 24 -68.37 8.52 8.77
N VAL A 25 -69.14 9.54 8.36
CA VAL A 25 -68.57 10.75 7.75
C VAL A 25 -67.66 11.52 8.72
N LYS A 26 -67.94 11.50 10.03
CA LYS A 26 -67.14 12.23 11.03
C LYS A 26 -65.95 11.44 11.58
N LEU A 27 -66.08 10.12 11.74
CA LEU A 27 -65.10 9.26 12.40
C LEU A 27 -64.09 8.66 11.41
N LEU A 28 -64.53 8.31 10.20
CA LEU A 28 -63.67 7.71 9.17
C LEU A 28 -62.51 8.60 8.73
N PRO A 29 -62.67 9.92 8.43
CA PRO A 29 -61.54 10.74 8.01
C PRO A 29 -60.49 10.92 9.11
N ASN A 30 -60.91 11.02 10.37
CA ASN A 30 -59.97 11.15 11.50
C ASN A 30 -59.26 9.82 11.83
N PHE A 31 -59.97 8.70 11.73
CA PHE A 31 -59.39 7.37 11.92
C PHE A 31 -58.38 7.03 10.81
N LEU A 32 -58.76 7.20 9.54
CA LEU A 32 -57.85 6.98 8.41
C LEU A 32 -56.64 7.91 8.49
N LYS A 33 -56.84 9.19 8.81
CA LYS A 33 -55.73 10.13 8.98
C LYS A 33 -54.78 9.70 10.11
N SER A 34 -55.26 9.10 11.20
CA SER A 34 -54.36 8.61 12.25
C SER A 34 -53.64 7.35 11.81
N VAL A 35 -54.36 6.33 11.35
CA VAL A 35 -53.76 5.04 10.96
C VAL A 35 -52.75 5.22 9.84
N PHE A 36 -53.08 5.97 8.79
CA PHE A 36 -52.12 6.25 7.71
C PHE A 36 -50.98 7.15 8.14
N ARG A 37 -51.20 8.12 9.03
CA ARG A 37 -50.12 8.98 9.53
C ARG A 37 -49.16 8.19 10.41
N ASP A 38 -49.67 7.29 11.23
CA ASP A 38 -48.85 6.54 12.17
C ASP A 38 -48.05 5.47 11.41
N THR A 39 -48.67 4.76 10.45
CA THR A 39 -47.95 3.88 9.52
C THR A 39 -46.95 4.63 8.64
N ALA A 40 -47.31 5.80 8.10
CA ALA A 40 -46.38 6.59 7.29
C ALA A 40 -45.21 7.16 8.12
N LYS A 41 -45.44 7.51 9.39
CA LYS A 41 -44.38 7.93 10.31
C LYS A 41 -43.47 6.79 10.70
N GLU A 42 -44.01 5.60 10.89
CA GLU A 42 -43.24 4.40 11.24
C GLU A 42 -42.32 4.00 10.10
N THR A 43 -42.85 3.90 8.88
CA THR A 43 -42.02 3.62 7.69
C THR A 43 -41.04 4.74 7.38
N LEU A 44 -41.43 6.02 7.54
CA LEU A 44 -40.48 7.13 7.40
C LEU A 44 -39.37 7.09 8.45
N ASN A 45 -39.69 6.76 9.71
CA ASN A 45 -38.68 6.66 10.77
C ASN A 45 -37.75 5.47 10.55
N GLU A 46 -38.28 4.33 10.12
CA GLU A 46 -37.51 3.14 9.78
C GLU A 46 -36.56 3.41 8.62
N VAL A 47 -37.05 3.98 7.52
CA VAL A 47 -36.22 4.35 6.36
C VAL A 47 -35.24 5.47 6.71
N THR A 48 -35.62 6.45 7.54
CA THR A 48 -34.69 7.50 7.99
C THR A 48 -33.58 6.90 8.84
N LYS A 49 -33.92 5.97 9.73
CA LYS A 49 -32.94 5.27 10.57
C LYS A 49 -32.01 4.40 9.73
N GLU A 50 -32.53 3.61 8.79
CA GLU A 50 -31.73 2.81 7.86
C GLU A 50 -30.79 3.69 7.02
N VAL A 51 -31.26 4.83 6.53
CA VAL A 51 -30.45 5.80 5.78
C VAL A 51 -29.41 6.49 6.65
N THR A 52 -29.70 6.75 7.92
CA THR A 52 -28.72 7.31 8.86
C THR A 52 -27.67 6.27 9.25
N ASP A 53 -28.09 5.06 9.64
CA ASP A 53 -27.18 3.97 10.03
C ASP A 53 -26.26 3.58 8.86
N SER A 54 -26.79 3.52 7.62
CA SER A 54 -25.96 3.27 6.43
C SER A 54 -25.00 4.42 6.12
N LYS A 55 -25.39 5.68 6.31
CA LYS A 55 -24.48 6.82 6.16
C LYS A 55 -23.33 6.76 7.16
N ASP A 56 -23.61 6.46 8.42
CA ASP A 56 -22.59 6.35 9.46
C ASP A 56 -21.59 5.23 9.12
N GLU A 57 -22.08 4.09 8.60
CA GLU A 57 -21.22 2.98 8.14
C GLU A 57 -20.34 3.39 6.94
N TYR A 58 -20.90 4.12 5.96
CA TYR A 58 -20.12 4.63 4.83
C TYR A 58 -19.09 5.68 5.25
N GLU A 59 -19.43 6.57 6.18
CA GLU A 59 -18.49 7.57 6.72
C GLU A 59 -17.34 6.88 7.47
N GLU A 60 -17.61 5.83 8.23
CA GLU A 60 -16.59 5.05 8.93
C GLU A 60 -15.68 4.31 7.94
N ASP A 61 -16.24 3.66 6.92
CA ASP A 61 -15.46 2.94 5.88
C ASP A 61 -14.59 3.90 5.05
N ILE A 62 -15.13 5.07 4.67
CA ILE A 62 -14.36 6.11 3.98
C ILE A 62 -13.22 6.60 4.87
N THR A 63 -13.47 6.82 6.17
CA THR A 63 -12.44 7.26 7.11
C THR A 63 -11.34 6.21 7.27
N LYS A 64 -11.69 4.92 7.36
CA LYS A 64 -10.71 3.82 7.40
C LYS A 64 -9.88 3.76 6.13
N LYS A 65 -10.52 3.78 4.96
CA LYS A 65 -9.84 3.78 3.66
C LYS A 65 -8.91 4.97 3.49
N LEU A 66 -9.32 6.16 3.92
CA LEU A 66 -8.47 7.35 3.89
C LEU A 66 -7.23 7.18 4.77
N LYS A 67 -7.39 6.61 5.98
CA LYS A 67 -6.27 6.34 6.89
C LYS A 67 -5.31 5.29 6.32
N ASP A 68 -5.83 4.23 5.73
CA ASP A 68 -5.02 3.18 5.10
C ASP A 68 -4.26 3.72 3.87
N LEU A 69 -4.91 4.61 3.11
CA LEU A 69 -4.29 5.30 1.97
C LEU A 69 -3.20 6.27 2.44
N ASP A 70 -3.43 7.02 3.52
CA ASP A 70 -2.43 7.91 4.11
C ASP A 70 -1.20 7.13 4.61
N ASN A 71 -1.41 6.01 5.31
CA ASN A 71 -0.33 5.11 5.73
C ASN A 71 0.45 4.58 4.52
N SER A 72 -0.24 4.09 3.48
CA SER A 72 0.38 3.58 2.26
C SER A 72 1.17 4.66 1.52
N LEU A 73 0.67 5.90 1.50
CA LEU A 73 1.34 7.05 0.91
C LEU A 73 2.62 7.42 1.67
N ILE A 74 2.57 7.40 3.00
CA ILE A 74 3.73 7.66 3.87
C ILE A 74 4.80 6.59 3.66
N GLU A 75 4.42 5.31 3.60
CA GLU A 75 5.33 4.20 3.32
C GLU A 75 5.97 4.35 1.94
N ALA A 76 5.17 4.57 0.89
CA ALA A 76 5.66 4.76 -0.47
C ALA A 76 6.62 5.95 -0.58
N LYS A 77 6.31 7.06 0.07
CA LYS A 77 7.18 8.25 0.11
C LYS A 77 8.52 7.93 0.80
N THR A 78 8.48 7.16 1.88
CA THR A 78 9.68 6.77 2.63
C THR A 78 10.56 5.84 1.80
N VAL A 79 9.98 4.80 1.20
CA VAL A 79 10.70 3.86 0.31
C VAL A 79 11.30 4.61 -0.88
N TRP A 80 10.54 5.51 -1.50
CA TRP A 80 11.04 6.29 -2.61
C TRP A 80 12.20 7.21 -2.21
N ALA A 81 12.10 7.92 -1.08
CA ALA A 81 13.17 8.77 -0.59
C ALA A 81 14.45 7.98 -0.28
N THR A 82 14.33 6.82 0.37
CA THR A 82 15.45 5.91 0.65
C THR A 82 16.08 5.41 -0.64
N ASN A 83 15.29 4.86 -1.57
CA ASN A 83 15.80 4.33 -2.83
C ASN A 83 16.47 5.42 -3.67
N THR A 84 15.91 6.64 -3.74
CA THR A 84 16.54 7.77 -4.42
C THR A 84 17.87 8.15 -3.77
N SER A 85 17.95 8.17 -2.43
CA SER A 85 19.20 8.43 -1.73
C SER A 85 20.26 7.38 -2.04
N ASP A 86 19.89 6.10 -2.01
CA ASP A 86 20.81 4.99 -2.25
C ASP A 86 21.29 4.95 -3.69
N ILE A 87 20.41 5.20 -4.67
CA ILE A 87 20.79 5.35 -6.09
C ILE A 87 21.75 6.52 -6.27
N THR A 88 21.48 7.67 -5.64
CA THR A 88 22.33 8.86 -5.75
C THR A 88 23.72 8.59 -5.17
N LYS A 89 23.81 7.92 -4.02
CA LYS A 89 25.08 7.50 -3.42
C LYS A 89 25.81 6.48 -4.29
N GLY A 90 25.12 5.48 -4.82
CA GLY A 90 25.70 4.49 -5.71
C GLY A 90 26.25 5.12 -6.99
N PHE A 91 25.55 6.11 -7.55
CA PHE A 91 26.03 6.87 -8.71
C PHE A 91 27.27 7.73 -8.38
N ASP A 92 27.27 8.44 -7.25
CA ASP A 92 28.43 9.21 -6.80
C ASP A 92 29.66 8.33 -6.55
N GLN A 93 29.47 7.17 -5.92
CA GLN A 93 30.53 6.18 -5.71
C GLN A 93 31.04 5.61 -7.04
N LEU A 94 30.14 5.26 -7.96
CA LEU A 94 30.51 4.77 -9.29
C LEU A 94 31.27 5.83 -10.10
N SER A 95 30.84 7.08 -10.03
CA SER A 95 31.53 8.20 -10.66
C SER A 95 32.93 8.39 -10.08
N LYS A 96 33.08 8.30 -8.75
CA LYS A 96 34.40 8.38 -8.09
C LYS A 96 35.30 7.22 -8.47
N SER A 97 34.77 5.99 -8.51
CA SER A 97 35.56 4.84 -8.98
C SER A 97 35.93 5.01 -10.45
N TYR A 98 35.03 5.49 -11.30
CA TYR A 98 35.35 5.74 -12.71
C TYR A 98 36.47 6.78 -12.87
N ILE A 99 36.43 7.88 -12.12
CA ILE A 99 37.49 8.90 -12.13
C ILE A 99 38.81 8.30 -11.62
N ALA A 100 38.79 7.52 -10.54
CA ALA A 100 39.99 6.85 -10.03
C ALA A 100 40.55 5.83 -11.03
N TRP A 101 39.69 5.15 -11.79
CA TRP A 101 40.08 4.25 -12.89
C TRP A 101 40.61 5.02 -14.10
N GLU A 102 40.03 6.17 -14.45
CA GLU A 102 40.50 7.01 -15.54
C GLU A 102 41.86 7.65 -15.21
N GLU A 103 42.01 8.17 -13.99
CA GLU A 103 43.24 8.77 -13.48
C GLU A 103 44.37 7.73 -13.44
N SER A 104 44.08 6.52 -12.96
CA SER A 104 45.06 5.43 -12.94
C SER A 104 45.48 4.92 -14.31
N LEU A 105 44.56 4.83 -15.26
CA LEU A 105 44.87 4.44 -16.64
C LEU A 105 45.60 5.55 -17.42
N SER A 106 45.51 6.80 -16.96
CA SER A 106 46.18 7.94 -17.58
C SER A 106 47.66 8.11 -17.18
N ASN A 107 48.13 7.39 -16.15
CA ASN A 107 49.49 7.53 -15.62
C ASN A 107 50.30 6.22 -15.76
N PRO A 108 51.27 6.12 -16.70
CA PRO A 108 51.97 4.88 -17.03
C PRO A 108 52.73 4.23 -15.86
N GLY A 109 53.15 5.01 -14.86
CA GLY A 109 53.84 4.48 -13.66
C GLY A 109 52.89 3.85 -12.65
N GLU A 110 51.67 4.36 -12.53
CA GLU A 110 50.64 3.80 -11.63
C GLU A 110 49.79 2.73 -12.29
N GLN A 111 49.74 2.72 -13.62
CA GLN A 111 49.10 1.66 -14.41
C GLN A 111 49.70 0.27 -14.10
N GLY A 112 51.01 0.17 -13.88
CA GLY A 112 51.67 -1.06 -13.46
C GLY A 112 51.27 -1.48 -12.04
N ALA A 113 51.26 -0.54 -11.09
CA ALA A 113 50.90 -0.81 -9.71
C ALA A 113 49.43 -1.24 -9.54
N LEU A 114 48.53 -0.69 -10.34
CA LEU A 114 47.11 -1.04 -10.29
C LEU A 114 46.76 -2.30 -11.08
N ALA A 115 47.50 -2.59 -12.15
CA ALA A 115 47.44 -3.91 -12.77
C ALA A 115 47.93 -4.99 -11.80
N GLU A 116 48.96 -4.69 -11.00
CA GLU A 116 49.44 -5.57 -9.93
C GLU A 116 48.37 -5.73 -8.82
N GLU A 117 47.80 -4.65 -8.28
CA GLU A 117 46.75 -4.73 -7.26
C GLU A 117 45.51 -5.51 -7.74
N ALA A 118 45.07 -5.29 -8.99
CA ALA A 118 43.96 -6.03 -9.59
C ALA A 118 44.26 -7.53 -9.71
N LEU A 119 45.49 -7.89 -10.08
CA LEU A 119 45.91 -9.30 -10.16
C LEU A 119 45.98 -9.95 -8.78
N GLU A 120 46.46 -9.24 -7.75
CA GLU A 120 46.51 -9.71 -6.36
C GLU A 120 45.10 -10.06 -5.86
N VAL A 121 44.12 -9.17 -6.06
CA VAL A 121 42.72 -9.41 -5.69
C VAL A 121 42.13 -10.61 -6.45
N MET A 122 42.49 -10.80 -7.72
CA MET A 122 42.06 -11.95 -8.50
C MET A 122 42.64 -13.28 -7.97
N LEU A 123 43.92 -13.28 -7.57
CA LEU A 123 44.58 -14.47 -7.02
C LEU A 123 44.02 -14.83 -5.63
N GLU A 124 43.77 -13.84 -4.77
CA GLU A 124 43.10 -14.04 -3.49
C GLU A 124 41.67 -14.58 -3.67
N THR A 125 40.94 -14.08 -4.66
CA THR A 125 39.59 -14.56 -5.00
C THR A 125 39.62 -16.01 -5.51
N ALA A 126 40.69 -16.41 -6.21
CA ALA A 126 40.92 -17.80 -6.62
C ALA A 126 41.32 -18.73 -5.46
N GLY A 127 41.44 -18.19 -4.24
CA GLY A 127 41.79 -18.94 -3.03
C GLY A 127 43.29 -19.09 -2.80
N LEU A 128 44.13 -18.33 -3.52
CA LEU A 128 45.57 -18.32 -3.35
C LEU A 128 45.95 -17.30 -2.26
N VAL A 129 46.86 -17.66 -1.35
CA VAL A 129 47.29 -16.78 -0.25
C VAL A 129 48.64 -16.16 -0.58
N LYS A 130 48.74 -14.82 -0.51
CA LYS A 130 50.01 -14.09 -0.68
C LYS A 130 51.04 -14.53 0.36
N GLY A 131 52.27 -14.79 -0.09
CA GLY A 131 53.37 -15.33 0.73
C GLY A 131 53.34 -16.85 0.95
N ILE A 132 52.29 -17.56 0.49
CA ILE A 132 52.22 -19.03 0.51
C ILE A 132 52.13 -19.57 -0.91
N ASN A 133 51.17 -19.06 -1.69
CA ASN A 133 50.87 -19.52 -3.04
C ASN A 133 51.39 -18.56 -4.11
N PHE A 134 51.62 -17.29 -3.78
CA PHE A 134 52.21 -16.33 -4.70
C PHE A 134 52.96 -15.20 -4.00
N ASP A 135 53.92 -14.57 -4.67
CA ASP A 135 54.66 -13.40 -4.20
C ASP A 135 54.78 -12.34 -5.30
N THR A 136 54.99 -11.07 -4.93
CA THR A 136 55.11 -9.94 -5.85
C THR A 136 56.51 -9.34 -5.87
N GLN A 137 56.95 -8.84 -7.03
CA GLN A 137 58.16 -8.02 -7.18
C GLN A 137 59.50 -8.68 -6.79
N ILE A 138 59.68 -9.98 -7.00
CA ILE A 138 61.00 -10.61 -6.87
C ILE A 138 61.83 -10.24 -8.11
N THR A 139 62.90 -9.46 -7.90
CA THR A 139 63.87 -9.17 -8.95
C THR A 139 64.85 -10.33 -9.04
N GLU A 140 64.80 -11.09 -10.13
CA GLU A 140 65.75 -12.16 -10.40
C GLU A 140 66.85 -11.66 -11.34
N ASN A 141 68.10 -11.88 -10.93
CA ASN A 141 69.24 -11.75 -11.82
C ASN A 141 69.52 -13.12 -12.42
N THR A 142 69.03 -13.33 -13.64
CA THR A 142 69.31 -14.55 -14.42
C THR A 142 70.54 -14.34 -15.31
N GLU A 143 71.15 -15.43 -15.81
CA GLU A 143 72.32 -15.37 -16.69
C GLU A 143 72.05 -14.57 -18.00
N GLU A 144 70.78 -14.39 -18.37
CA GLU A 144 70.34 -13.63 -19.55
C GLU A 144 69.97 -12.17 -19.26
N GLY A 145 69.94 -11.75 -17.99
CA GLY A 145 69.62 -10.37 -17.59
C GLY A 145 68.76 -10.25 -16.33
N ARG A 146 68.41 -9.01 -15.99
CA ARG A 146 67.54 -8.69 -14.85
C ARG A 146 66.08 -8.83 -15.26
N LEU A 147 65.41 -9.87 -14.76
CA LEU A 147 63.99 -10.07 -14.91
C LEU A 147 63.29 -9.55 -13.65
N ARG A 148 62.23 -8.76 -13.85
CA ARG A 148 61.32 -8.37 -12.79
C ARG A 148 59.91 -8.79 -13.20
N PRO A 149 59.53 -10.05 -12.97
CA PRO A 149 58.17 -10.51 -13.15
C PRO A 149 57.24 -9.83 -12.15
N ASP A 150 56.00 -9.58 -12.57
CA ASP A 150 55.01 -8.89 -11.75
C ASP A 150 54.50 -9.80 -10.60
N PHE A 151 54.39 -11.12 -10.85
CA PHE A 151 53.97 -12.14 -9.85
C PHE A 151 54.75 -13.46 -10.01
N TYR A 152 54.98 -14.13 -8.89
CA TYR A 152 55.42 -15.52 -8.81
C TYR A 152 54.29 -16.35 -8.23
N VAL A 153 53.88 -17.43 -8.90
CA VAL A 153 52.86 -18.35 -8.39
C VAL A 153 53.51 -19.70 -8.15
N TYR A 154 53.46 -20.17 -6.91
CA TYR A 154 53.98 -21.46 -6.48
C TYR A 154 52.93 -22.54 -6.73
N THR A 155 53.20 -23.40 -7.72
CA THR A 155 52.37 -24.58 -7.99
C THR A 155 52.75 -25.74 -7.08
N PRO A 156 51.82 -26.63 -6.69
CA PRO A 156 52.09 -27.75 -5.78
C PRO A 156 53.07 -28.81 -6.29
N ASP A 157 53.53 -28.70 -7.54
CA ASP A 157 54.38 -29.70 -8.19
C ASP A 157 55.89 -29.47 -8.00
N ASP A 158 56.32 -28.42 -7.31
CA ASP A 158 57.70 -28.26 -6.83
C ASP A 158 57.71 -28.12 -5.30
N GLY A 159 57.63 -29.28 -4.63
CA GLY A 159 57.98 -29.50 -3.23
C GLY A 159 59.30 -30.24 -3.08
#